data_AF-A0A740RY22-F1
#
_entry.id   AF-A0A740RY22-F1
#
_cell.length_a   1.000
_cell.length_b   1.000
_cell.length_c   1.000
_cell.angle_alpha   90.00
_cell.angle_beta   90.00
_cell.angle_gamma   90.00
#
_symmetry.space_group_name_H-M   'P 1'
#
loop_
_entity.id
_entity.type
_entity.pdbx_description
1 polymer ?
#
loop_
_entity_poly.entity_id
_entity_poly.type
_entity_poly.pdbx_seq_one_letter_code
_entity_poly.pdbx_strand_id
1 'polypeptide(L)'
;MTALNKQALREVANAANIASWGKWESYKPHKGARGYEVKVGTKAVAQHCLKVDSAFIAATNPSTVLALLDELEAEEKRIAELEASHGNLREGMAAIYNAICENGASTSLSAILTFVKRSREESATAAGIGVKGE
;
A
#
# COMPACT_ATOMS: atom_id res chain seq x y z
N MET A 1 0.86 -10.80 -17.45
CA MET A 1 0.48 -9.47 -16.91
C MET A 1 1.77 -8.72 -16.65
N THR A 2 2.00 -7.59 -17.30
CA THR A 2 3.14 -6.71 -17.02
C THR A 2 2.92 -6.00 -15.69
N ALA A 3 3.98 -5.84 -14.88
CA ALA A 3 3.89 -5.06 -13.65
C ALA A 3 3.43 -3.63 -13.96
N LEU A 4 2.48 -3.12 -13.18
CA LEU A 4 2.01 -1.75 -13.32
C LEU A 4 3.14 -0.78 -12.98
N ASN A 5 3.47 0.15 -13.88
CA ASN A 5 4.41 1.22 -13.56
C ASN A 5 3.68 2.30 -12.72
N LYS A 6 3.69 2.11 -11.39
CA LYS A 6 3.00 2.99 -10.43
C LYS A 6 3.53 4.42 -10.45
N GLN A 7 4.85 4.59 -10.65
CA GLN A 7 5.48 5.91 -10.71
C GLN A 7 5.01 6.70 -11.94
N ALA A 8 5.02 6.06 -13.12
CA ALA A 8 4.50 6.70 -14.33
C ALA A 8 3.00 7.03 -14.19
N LEU A 9 2.21 6.16 -13.56
CA LEU A 9 0.79 6.42 -13.32
C LEU A 9 0.58 7.59 -12.34
N ARG A 10 1.40 7.68 -11.29
CA ARG A 10 1.39 8.80 -10.33
C ARG A 10 1.76 10.12 -11.00
N GLU A 11 2.75 10.13 -11.89
CA GLU A 11 3.14 11.32 -12.65
C GLU A 11 2.00 11.80 -13.56
N VAL A 12 1.39 10.90 -14.32
CA VAL A 12 0.25 11.23 -15.19
C VAL A 12 -0.96 11.71 -14.36
N ALA A 13 -1.25 11.06 -13.24
CA ALA A 13 -2.34 11.46 -12.35
C ALA A 13 -2.07 12.84 -11.72
N ASN A 14 -0.86 13.10 -11.22
CA ASN A 14 -0.48 14.41 -10.69
C ASN A 14 -0.56 15.50 -11.75
N ALA A 15 -0.08 15.25 -12.98
CA ALA A 15 -0.20 16.20 -14.08
C ALA A 15 -1.66 16.52 -14.40
N ALA A 16 -2.53 15.50 -14.47
CA ALA A 16 -3.96 15.66 -14.68
C ALA A 16 -4.67 16.38 -13.50
N ASN A 17 -4.18 16.20 -12.28
CA ASN A 17 -4.70 16.85 -11.07
C ASN A 17 -4.26 18.32 -10.97
N ILE A 18 -3.01 18.65 -11.30
CA ILE A 18 -2.47 20.02 -11.28
C ILE A 18 -3.04 20.86 -12.43
N ALA A 19 -3.29 20.24 -13.59
CA ALA A 19 -3.93 20.92 -14.72
C ALA A 19 -5.40 21.32 -14.45
N SER A 20 -5.96 20.97 -13.29
CA SER A 20 -7.40 21.09 -13.03
C SER A 20 -7.79 22.46 -12.46
N TRP A 21 -8.70 23.12 -13.18
CA TRP A 21 -9.40 24.34 -12.77
C TRP A 21 -10.75 24.01 -12.07
N GLY A 22 -10.95 22.77 -11.58
CA GLY A 22 -12.22 22.34 -10.98
C GLY A 22 -12.36 20.83 -10.76
N LYS A 23 -13.51 20.40 -10.23
CA LYS A 23 -13.82 18.99 -9.96
C LYS A 23 -14.16 18.21 -11.24
N TRP A 24 -13.86 16.91 -11.25
CA TRP A 24 -14.24 15.99 -12.31
C TRP A 24 -15.71 15.60 -12.13
N GLU A 25 -16.52 15.79 -13.17
CA GLU A 25 -17.96 15.52 -13.10
C GLU A 25 -18.46 14.85 -14.38
N SER A 26 -19.35 13.87 -14.22
CA SER A 26 -20.10 13.29 -15.34
C SER A 26 -21.19 14.27 -15.77
N TYR A 27 -21.16 14.70 -17.02
CA TYR A 27 -22.19 15.56 -17.62
C TYR A 27 -23.34 14.72 -18.16
N LYS A 28 -24.57 15.16 -17.84
CA LYS A 28 -25.80 14.56 -18.35
C LYS A 28 -26.30 15.38 -19.55
N PRO A 29 -26.45 14.77 -20.73
CA PRO A 29 -26.99 15.46 -21.90
C PRO A 29 -28.43 15.93 -21.65
N HIS A 30 -28.76 17.11 -22.17
CA HIS A 30 -30.14 17.60 -22.21
C HIS A 30 -30.91 16.96 -23.38
N LYS A 31 -32.24 17.14 -23.40
CA LYS A 31 -33.13 16.52 -24.40
C LYS A 31 -32.69 16.92 -25.81
N GLY A 32 -32.31 15.94 -26.64
CA GLY A 32 -31.84 16.13 -28.02
C GLY A 32 -30.31 16.09 -28.20
N ALA A 33 -29.52 16.15 -27.11
CA ALA A 33 -28.06 15.98 -27.19
C ALA A 33 -27.68 14.48 -27.28
N ARG A 34 -26.60 14.17 -28.01
CA ARG A 34 -26.13 12.79 -28.22
C ARG A 34 -24.96 12.44 -27.30
N GLY A 35 -25.16 11.45 -26.43
CA GLY A 35 -24.09 10.85 -25.59
C GLY A 35 -23.82 11.56 -24.26
N TYR A 36 -23.02 10.94 -23.40
CA TYR A 36 -22.57 11.48 -22.12
C TYR A 36 -21.14 12.02 -22.25
N GLU A 37 -20.75 12.92 -21.33
CA GLU A 37 -19.41 13.51 -21.33
C GLU A 37 -18.83 13.51 -19.91
N VAL A 38 -17.51 13.58 -19.79
CA VAL A 38 -16.82 13.87 -18.52
C VAL A 38 -16.12 15.20 -18.64
N LYS A 39 -16.30 16.05 -17.63
CA LYS A 39 -15.78 17.41 -17.61
C LYS A 39 -14.87 17.65 -16.43
N VAL A 40 -13.92 18.55 -16.62
CA VAL A 40 -13.10 19.15 -15.58
C VAL A 40 -13.34 20.64 -15.63
N GLY A 41 -14.07 21.16 -14.64
CA GLY A 41 -14.61 22.52 -14.71
C GLY A 41 -15.49 22.67 -15.96
N THR A 42 -15.05 23.49 -16.93
CA THR A 42 -15.81 23.78 -18.16
C THR A 42 -15.31 23.04 -19.41
N LYS A 43 -14.23 22.26 -19.33
CA LYS A 43 -13.64 21.54 -20.48
C LYS A 43 -14.02 20.06 -20.48
N ALA A 44 -14.35 19.52 -21.65
CA ALA A 44 -14.63 18.10 -21.82
C ALA A 44 -13.33 17.29 -21.94
N VAL A 45 -13.22 16.21 -21.16
CA VAL A 45 -12.09 15.25 -21.16
C VAL A 45 -12.44 13.99 -21.93
N ALA A 46 -13.71 13.57 -21.87
CA ALA A 46 -14.26 12.51 -22.70
C ALA A 46 -15.60 12.98 -23.26
N GLN A 47 -15.79 12.83 -24.56
CA GLN A 47 -17.01 13.21 -25.28
C GLN A 47 -17.68 11.98 -25.88
N HIS A 48 -19.01 12.04 -26.02
CA HIS A 48 -19.81 10.98 -26.65
C HIS A 48 -19.59 9.57 -26.06
N CYS A 49 -19.42 9.47 -24.75
CA CYS A 49 -19.31 8.19 -24.04
C CYS A 49 -20.68 7.69 -23.56
N LEU A 50 -20.76 6.41 -23.16
CA LEU A 50 -21.99 5.89 -22.54
C LEU A 50 -22.15 6.46 -21.13
N LYS A 51 -23.38 6.40 -20.61
CA LYS A 51 -23.69 6.85 -19.24
C LYS A 51 -22.76 6.21 -18.21
N VAL A 52 -22.55 4.91 -18.34
CA VAL A 52 -21.75 4.10 -17.41
C VAL A 52 -20.27 4.48 -17.48
N ASP A 53 -19.73 4.68 -18.68
CA ASP A 53 -18.34 5.09 -18.89
C ASP A 53 -18.09 6.48 -18.30
N SER A 54 -19.00 7.43 -18.53
CA SER A 54 -18.88 8.79 -18.00
C SER A 54 -18.86 8.83 -16.48
N ALA A 55 -19.67 7.98 -15.84
CA ALA A 55 -19.75 7.89 -14.39
C ALA A 55 -18.48 7.24 -13.83
N PHE A 56 -17.99 6.17 -14.47
CA PHE A 56 -16.77 5.49 -14.08
C PHE A 56 -15.56 6.43 -14.17
N ILE A 57 -15.34 7.07 -15.31
CA ILE A 57 -14.19 7.98 -15.52
C ILE A 57 -14.21 9.15 -14.53
N ALA A 58 -15.38 9.73 -14.24
CA ALA A 58 -15.49 10.80 -13.25
C ALA A 58 -15.19 10.32 -11.81
N ALA A 59 -15.58 9.08 -11.48
CA ALA A 59 -15.28 8.46 -10.19
C ALA A 59 -13.80 8.08 -10.06
N THR A 60 -13.20 7.55 -11.13
CA THR A 60 -11.76 7.24 -11.23
C THR A 60 -10.95 8.43 -11.71
N ASN A 61 -11.24 9.61 -11.14
CA ASN A 61 -10.47 10.81 -11.42
C ASN A 61 -9.04 10.71 -10.86
N PRO A 62 -8.13 11.63 -11.25
CA PRO A 62 -6.74 11.58 -10.81
C PRO A 62 -6.56 11.57 -9.28
N SER A 63 -7.41 12.27 -8.53
CA SER A 63 -7.37 12.25 -7.05
C SER A 63 -7.68 10.86 -6.50
N THR A 64 -8.70 10.19 -7.04
CA THR A 64 -9.04 8.81 -6.65
C THR A 64 -7.90 7.85 -7.01
N VAL A 65 -7.29 8.00 -8.19
CA VAL A 65 -6.14 7.17 -8.60
C VAL A 65 -4.94 7.37 -7.67
N LEU A 66 -4.63 8.62 -7.29
CA LEU A 66 -3.54 8.91 -6.35
C LEU A 66 -3.79 8.30 -4.97
N ALA A 67 -5.01 8.41 -4.45
CA ALA A 67 -5.40 7.80 -3.18
C ALA A 67 -5.27 6.27 -3.21
N LEU A 68 -5.72 5.62 -4.29
CA LEU A 68 -5.54 4.18 -4.47
C LEU A 68 -4.06 3.77 -4.55
N LEU A 69 -3.20 4.60 -5.14
CA LEU A 69 -1.76 4.36 -5.17
C LEU A 69 -1.14 4.52 -3.78
N ASP A 70 -1.56 5.52 -2.99
CA ASP A 70 -1.10 5.70 -1.60
C ASP A 70 -1.51 4.50 -0.72
N GLU A 71 -2.77 4.04 -0.84
CA GLU A 71 -3.25 2.85 -0.14
C GLU A 71 -2.46 1.59 -0.54
N LEU A 72 -2.18 1.41 -1.83
CA LEU A 72 -1.42 0.27 -2.32
C LEU A 72 0.04 0.28 -1.81
N GLU A 73 0.71 1.43 -1.82
CA GLU A 73 2.07 1.56 -1.29
C GLU A 73 2.11 1.33 0.23
N ALA A 74 1.09 1.77 0.97
CA ALA A 74 0.98 1.52 2.40
C ALA A 74 0.81 0.02 2.71
N GLU A 75 -0.04 -0.69 1.95
CA GLU A 75 -0.22 -2.13 2.13
C GLU A 75 1.02 -2.93 1.70
N GLU A 76 1.71 -2.55 0.63
CA GLU A 76 3.00 -3.16 0.26
C GLU A 76 4.05 -2.99 1.36
N LYS A 77 4.13 -1.82 1.98
CA LYS A 77 5.02 -1.58 3.13
C LYS A 77 4.65 -2.49 4.30
N ARG A 78 3.36 -2.61 4.61
CA ARG A 78 2.87 -3.48 5.69
C ARG A 78 3.19 -4.95 5.43
N ILE A 79 3.06 -5.40 4.19
CA ILE A 79 3.43 -6.77 3.78
C ILE A 79 4.93 -7.00 4.02
N ALA A 80 5.79 -6.07 3.59
CA ALA A 80 7.24 -6.18 3.80
C ALA A 80 7.61 -6.23 5.29
N GLU A 81 6.97 -5.42 6.12
CA GLU A 81 7.15 -5.45 7.59
C GLU A 81 6.72 -6.79 8.20
N LEU A 82 5.59 -7.35 7.76
CA LEU A 82 5.10 -8.65 8.20
C LEU A 82 6.02 -9.79 7.75
N GLU A 83 6.49 -9.77 6.51
CA GLU A 83 7.43 -10.75 5.98
C GLU A 83 8.75 -10.75 6.78
N ALA A 84 9.28 -9.57 7.10
CA ALA A 84 10.47 -9.44 7.94
C ALA A 84 10.22 -9.99 9.36
N SER A 85 9.08 -9.64 9.97
CA SER A 85 8.70 -10.14 11.30
C SER A 85 8.55 -11.67 11.32
N HIS A 86 7.90 -12.25 10.30
CA HIS A 86 7.78 -13.69 10.13
C HIS A 86 9.14 -14.37 9.93
N GLY A 87 10.05 -13.74 9.17
CA GLY A 87 11.43 -14.19 9.00
C GLY A 87 12.15 -14.31 10.34
N ASN A 88 12.13 -13.23 11.14
CA ASN A 88 12.75 -13.20 12.46
C ASN A 88 12.14 -14.25 13.41
N LEU A 89 10.82 -14.43 13.38
CA LEU A 89 10.15 -15.44 14.17
C LEU A 89 10.61 -16.85 13.80
N ARG A 90 10.74 -17.14 12.49
CA ARG A 90 11.21 -18.43 11.99
C ARG A 90 12.66 -18.69 12.42
N GLU A 91 13.53 -17.67 12.32
CA GLU A 91 14.92 -17.77 12.76
C GLU A 91 15.04 -17.98 14.27
N GLY A 92 14.27 -17.23 15.06
CA GLY A 92 14.20 -17.42 16.51
C GLY A 92 13.76 -18.83 16.90
N MET A 93 12.73 -19.36 16.22
CA MET A 93 12.26 -20.73 16.46
C MET A 93 13.32 -21.78 16.09
N ALA A 94 14.01 -21.61 14.96
CA ALA A 94 15.07 -22.51 14.55
C ALA A 94 16.25 -22.50 15.53
N ALA A 95 16.64 -21.33 16.03
CA ALA A 95 17.71 -21.21 17.02
C ALA A 95 17.36 -21.90 18.35
N ILE A 96 16.11 -21.76 18.82
CA ILE A 96 15.63 -22.47 20.01
C ILE A 96 15.66 -23.98 19.79
N TYR A 97 15.14 -24.44 18.64
CA TYR A 97 15.13 -25.86 18.30
C TYR A 97 16.55 -26.45 18.29
N ASN A 98 17.51 -25.78 17.63
CA ASN A 98 18.89 -26.22 17.58
C ASN A 98 19.54 -26.24 18.96
N ALA A 99 19.35 -25.20 19.78
CA ALA A 99 19.89 -25.14 21.14
C ALA A 99 19.38 -26.30 22.03
N ILE A 100 18.12 -26.69 21.88
CA ILE A 100 17.54 -27.85 22.57
C ILE A 100 18.16 -29.15 22.06
N CYS A 101 18.35 -29.30 20.75
CA CYS A 101 18.93 -30.50 20.15
C CYS A 101 20.42 -30.67 20.48
N GLU A 102 21.19 -29.57 20.48
CA GLU A 102 22.64 -29.58 20.70
C GLU A 102 23.02 -29.79 22.18
N ASN A 103 22.30 -29.16 23.12
CA ASN A 103 22.63 -29.25 24.55
C ASN A 103 21.76 -30.27 25.33
N GLY A 104 20.78 -30.89 24.68
CA GLY A 104 19.79 -31.74 25.34
C GLY A 104 19.00 -31.00 26.43
N ALA A 105 18.43 -31.74 27.38
CA ALA A 105 17.63 -31.21 28.50
C ALA A 105 18.38 -30.26 29.47
N SER A 106 19.65 -29.92 29.19
CA SER A 106 20.49 -29.05 30.02
C SER A 106 20.40 -27.55 29.65
N THR A 107 19.72 -27.17 28.57
CA THR A 107 19.49 -25.75 28.28
C THR A 107 18.51 -25.19 29.30
N SER A 108 19.00 -24.37 30.24
CA SER A 108 18.12 -23.75 31.23
C SER A 108 17.13 -22.80 30.55
N LEU A 109 15.91 -22.74 31.08
CA LEU A 109 14.86 -21.83 30.62
C LEU A 109 15.35 -20.37 30.59
N SER A 110 16.30 -20.02 31.47
CA SER A 110 16.95 -18.72 31.51
C SER A 110 17.81 -18.43 30.28
N ALA A 111 18.53 -19.41 29.72
CA ALA A 111 19.33 -19.22 28.51
C ALA A 111 18.44 -18.98 27.28
N ILE A 112 17.33 -19.73 27.18
CA ILE A 112 16.33 -19.55 26.12
C ILE A 112 15.68 -18.17 26.21
N LEU A 113 15.25 -17.74 27.39
CA LEU A 113 14.62 -16.44 27.60
C LEU A 113 15.57 -15.27 27.28
N THR A 114 16.85 -15.36 27.64
CA THR A 114 17.84 -14.33 27.29
C THR A 114 18.03 -14.23 25.78
N PHE A 115 18.09 -15.38 25.08
CA PHE A 115 18.18 -15.41 23.63
C PHE A 115 16.94 -14.78 22.96
N VAL A 116 15.74 -15.15 23.41
CA VAL A 116 14.47 -14.61 22.90
C VAL A 116 14.35 -13.10 23.15
N LYS A 117 14.75 -12.62 24.33
CA LYS A 117 14.76 -11.18 24.63
C LYS A 117 15.63 -10.40 23.66
N ARG A 118 16.88 -10.84 23.44
CA ARG A 118 17.79 -10.21 22.48
C ARG A 118 17.23 -10.18 21.06
N SER A 119 16.67 -11.30 20.59
CA SER A 119 16.06 -11.37 19.25
C SER A 119 14.84 -10.43 19.10
N ARG A 120 14.06 -10.25 20.19
CA ARG A 120 12.95 -9.28 20.23
C ARG A 120 13.45 -7.84 20.19
N GLU A 121 14.52 -7.52 20.91
CA GLU A 121 15.13 -6.18 20.94
C GLU A 121 15.75 -5.82 19.58
N GLU A 122 16.44 -6.76 18.93
CA GLU A 122 16.97 -6.62 17.58
C GLU A 122 15.85 -6.39 16.55
N SER A 123 14.74 -7.14 16.67
CA SER A 123 13.55 -6.95 15.83
C SER A 123 12.88 -5.59 16.04
N ALA A 124 12.77 -5.12 17.30
CA ALA A 124 12.19 -3.81 17.60
C ALA A 124 13.07 -2.67 17.06
N THR A 125 14.39 -2.84 17.12
CA THR A 125 15.37 -1.89 16.56
C THR A 125 15.27 -1.84 15.03
N ALA A 126 15.17 -3.00 14.36
CA ALA A 126 14.99 -3.07 12.91
C ALA A 126 13.67 -2.46 12.43
N ALA A 127 12.60 -2.54 13.24
CA ALA A 127 11.32 -1.90 12.97
C ALA A 127 11.30 -0.38 13.25
N GLY A 128 12.40 0.21 13.74
CA GLY A 128 12.46 1.63 14.12
C GLY A 128 11.58 2.00 15.32
N ILE A 129 11.10 1.01 16.06
CA ILE A 129 10.30 1.21 17.27
C ILE A 129 11.28 1.33 18.42
N GLY A 130 11.64 2.57 18.77
CA GLY A 130 12.51 2.84 19.91
C GLY A 130 11.94 2.20 21.18
N VAL A 131 12.54 1.12 21.66
CA VAL A 131 12.21 0.52 22.95
C VAL A 131 12.74 1.48 24.01
N LYS A 132 11.88 2.34 24.54
CA LYS A 132 12.19 3.09 25.76
C LYS A 132 12.37 2.06 26.87
N GLY A 133 13.63 1.87 27.26
CA GLY A 133 14.00 1.06 28.42
C GLY A 133 13.40 1.63 29.69
N GLU A 134 12.95 0.71 30.56
CA GLU A 134 12.75 0.96 31.99
C GLU A 134 14.08 1.11 32.71
#